data_AF-A0A350RIE9-F1
#
_entry.id   AF-A0A350RIE9-F1
#
_cell.length_a   1.000
_cell.length_b   1.000
_cell.length_c   1.000
_cell.angle_alpha   90.00
_cell.angle_beta   90.00
_cell.angle_gamma   90.00
#
_symmetry.space_group_name_H-M   'P 1'
#
loop_
_entity.id
_entity.type
_entity.pdbx_description
1 polymer ?
#
loop_
_entity_poly.entity_id
_entity_poly.type
_entity_poly.pdbx_seq_one_letter_code
_entity_poly.pdbx_strand_id
1 'polypeptide(L)'
;MAGSSISQAKLRSAKQAAKAIVKKSVEVELPEHVVKARKNFGYFCELMGKKPARHMREWHKVFLTGQSNDHLLDIAGPNTCLLSPRGSAKSTVLGLLLGWLIGRHALEKKLLRILYVSYNVDVARNKSAAIKNLICSKEYQEIFPCVRLSKMRTSDELWSIDWDFAEVDVRGEDAFTVACAGLKGTITSKRSSLIVVDDAIKSAASIANPDIRREMETNWTNVIVPTMFQGARAIALGTRFHFDDLFATIFTEKKGWKCITQSALHYDDDGRPKSYWPEMWSAKYLLKLQGDDRVAFSYQYLNQPVRSKELGISPELFVKGEVPDVYDVVGVGIDLSAGMTERNDWTVFTLAGRVDDKVYVIDYRRMRSMGNIDKIEALCELLVEWNLLEVNDEGQYFRSMSPVIIWPEVVA
;
A
#
# COMPACT_ATOMS: atom_id res chain seq x y z
N MET A 1 -73.92 -39.47 6.25
CA MET A 1 -72.97 -39.12 5.17
C MET A 1 -73.59 -38.02 4.32
N ALA A 2 -73.22 -36.75 4.54
CA ALA A 2 -73.70 -35.64 3.74
C ALA A 2 -72.78 -35.49 2.53
N GLY A 3 -73.30 -35.77 1.33
CA GLY A 3 -72.55 -35.70 0.08
C GLY A 3 -72.03 -34.30 -0.15
N SER A 4 -70.71 -34.17 -0.31
CA SER A 4 -70.09 -32.92 -0.75
C SER A 4 -70.74 -32.48 -2.05
N SER A 5 -71.44 -31.35 -2.03
CA SER A 5 -72.11 -30.78 -3.19
C SER A 5 -71.13 -30.67 -4.36
N ILE A 6 -71.57 -31.07 -5.56
CA ILE A 6 -70.83 -30.94 -6.83
C ILE A 6 -70.32 -29.50 -7.02
N SER A 7 -71.03 -28.49 -6.48
CA SER A 7 -70.61 -27.09 -6.51
C SER A 7 -69.34 -26.82 -5.69
N GLN A 8 -69.16 -27.48 -4.55
CA GLN A 8 -67.96 -27.34 -3.71
C GLN A 8 -66.73 -28.00 -4.35
N ALA A 9 -66.92 -29.12 -5.04
CA ALA A 9 -65.85 -29.77 -5.81
C ALA A 9 -65.38 -28.88 -6.97
N LYS A 10 -66.32 -28.30 -7.73
CA LYS A 10 -66.00 -27.35 -8.81
C LYS A 10 -65.32 -26.09 -8.29
N LEU A 11 -65.75 -25.56 -7.14
CA LEU A 11 -65.11 -24.39 -6.51
C LEU A 11 -63.67 -24.70 -6.06
N ARG A 12 -63.41 -25.88 -5.49
CA ARG A 12 -62.05 -26.31 -5.12
C ARG A 12 -61.15 -26.47 -6.34
N SER A 13 -61.66 -27.10 -7.40
CA SER A 13 -60.94 -27.27 -8.66
C SER A 13 -60.62 -25.92 -9.31
N ALA A 14 -61.60 -24.99 -9.36
CA ALA A 14 -61.37 -23.63 -9.86
C ALA A 14 -60.35 -22.84 -9.01
N LYS A 15 -60.38 -22.99 -7.67
CA LYS A 15 -59.36 -22.39 -6.78
C LYS A 15 -57.96 -23.00 -6.98
N GLN A 16 -57.87 -24.29 -7.26
CA GLN A 16 -56.60 -24.95 -7.61
C GLN A 16 -56.09 -24.49 -8.98
N ALA A 17 -56.97 -24.41 -9.99
CA ALA A 17 -56.64 -23.90 -11.31
C ALA A 17 -56.21 -22.42 -11.28
N ALA A 18 -56.86 -21.58 -10.45
CA ALA A 18 -56.47 -20.20 -10.24
C ALA A 18 -55.10 -20.05 -9.55
N LYS A 19 -54.76 -20.96 -8.62
CA LYS A 19 -53.41 -21.06 -8.03
C LYS A 19 -52.37 -21.63 -9.00
N ALA A 20 -52.81 -22.41 -9.99
CA ALA A 20 -51.99 -22.99 -11.05
C ALA A 20 -51.86 -22.08 -12.28
N ILE A 21 -52.38 -20.85 -12.24
CA ILE A 21 -51.98 -19.81 -13.19
C ILE A 21 -50.51 -19.54 -12.90
N VAL A 22 -49.66 -20.25 -13.65
CA VAL A 22 -48.25 -19.97 -13.80
C VAL A 22 -48.19 -18.49 -14.16
N LYS A 23 -47.72 -17.66 -13.21
CA LYS A 23 -47.26 -16.30 -13.55
C LYS A 23 -46.37 -16.52 -14.76
N LYS A 24 -46.80 -16.08 -15.95
CA LYS A 24 -45.90 -15.99 -17.10
C LYS A 24 -44.67 -15.31 -16.55
N SER A 25 -43.55 -16.03 -16.53
CA SER A 25 -42.25 -15.44 -16.30
C SER A 25 -42.09 -14.46 -17.44
N VAL A 26 -42.50 -13.22 -17.18
CA VAL A 26 -42.10 -12.10 -18.02
C VAL A 26 -40.59 -12.15 -17.87
N GLU A 27 -39.91 -12.62 -18.91
CA GLU A 27 -38.48 -12.35 -19.07
C GLU A 27 -38.38 -10.84 -19.11
N VAL A 28 -38.22 -10.23 -17.93
CA VAL A 28 -37.94 -8.81 -17.83
C VAL A 28 -36.55 -8.68 -18.39
N GLU A 29 -36.45 -8.30 -19.67
CA GLU A 29 -35.19 -7.92 -20.26
C GLU A 29 -34.57 -6.86 -19.34
N LEU A 30 -33.45 -7.24 -18.73
CA LEU A 30 -32.74 -6.35 -17.83
C LEU A 30 -32.31 -5.11 -18.62
N PRO A 31 -32.56 -3.90 -18.10
CA PRO A 31 -32.12 -2.69 -18.77
C PRO A 31 -30.63 -2.76 -19.13
N GLU A 32 -30.26 -2.29 -20.33
CA GLU A 32 -28.88 -2.41 -20.82
C GLU A 32 -27.85 -1.80 -19.86
N HIS A 33 -28.19 -0.69 -19.20
CA HIS A 33 -27.32 -0.04 -18.22
C HIS A 33 -27.04 -0.94 -17.01
N VAL A 34 -28.01 -1.74 -16.56
CA VAL A 34 -27.84 -2.70 -15.46
C VAL A 34 -26.85 -3.79 -15.86
N VAL A 35 -27.03 -4.39 -17.04
CA VAL A 35 -26.13 -5.44 -17.54
C VAL A 35 -24.70 -4.90 -17.70
N LYS A 36 -24.57 -3.69 -18.24
CA LYS A 36 -23.28 -3.02 -18.42
C LYS A 36 -22.62 -2.71 -17.08
N ALA A 37 -23.36 -2.25 -16.08
CA ALA A 37 -22.83 -1.93 -14.76
C ALA A 37 -22.37 -3.19 -14.00
N ARG A 38 -23.07 -4.31 -14.18
CA ARG A 38 -22.66 -5.60 -13.61
C ARG A 38 -21.35 -6.12 -14.22
N LYS A 39 -21.07 -5.84 -15.50
CA LYS A 39 -19.85 -6.32 -16.18
C LYS A 39 -18.68 -5.34 -16.16
N ASN A 40 -18.95 -4.04 -16.03
CA ASN A 40 -17.93 -3.00 -16.11
C ASN A 40 -17.93 -2.12 -14.84
N PHE A 41 -16.93 -2.33 -14.00
CA PHE A 41 -16.76 -1.57 -12.76
C PHE A 41 -16.65 -0.05 -12.99
N GLY A 42 -15.97 0.39 -14.04
CA GLY A 42 -15.85 1.82 -14.35
C GLY A 42 -17.20 2.47 -14.66
N TYR A 43 -18.08 1.75 -15.37
CA TYR A 43 -19.44 2.19 -15.64
C TYR A 43 -20.32 2.15 -14.39
N PHE A 44 -20.15 1.13 -13.52
CA PHE A 44 -20.78 1.11 -12.20
C PHE A 44 -20.40 2.35 -11.37
N CYS A 45 -19.12 2.73 -11.31
CA CYS A 45 -18.69 3.94 -10.61
C CYS A 45 -19.36 5.20 -11.17
N GLU A 46 -19.53 5.31 -12.50
CA GLU A 46 -20.22 6.42 -13.13
C GLU A 46 -21.70 6.49 -12.73
N LEU A 47 -22.41 5.36 -12.70
CA LEU A 47 -23.81 5.30 -12.22
C LEU A 47 -23.94 5.65 -10.74
N MET A 48 -22.95 5.33 -9.91
CA MET A 48 -22.91 5.73 -8.50
C MET A 48 -22.49 7.21 -8.31
N GLY A 49 -22.44 8.00 -9.39
CA GLY A 49 -22.10 9.44 -9.35
C GLY A 49 -20.61 9.73 -9.14
N LYS A 50 -19.72 8.74 -9.33
CA LYS A 50 -18.28 8.81 -9.09
C LYS A 50 -17.50 8.36 -10.32
N LYS A 51 -17.65 9.09 -11.43
CA LYS A 51 -16.97 8.80 -12.69
C LYS A 51 -15.43 8.68 -12.47
N PRO A 52 -14.80 7.56 -12.88
CA PRO A 52 -13.39 7.35 -12.61
C PRO A 52 -12.52 8.26 -13.47
N ALA A 53 -11.56 8.92 -12.81
CA ALA A 53 -10.49 9.68 -13.46
C ALA A 53 -9.53 8.77 -14.23
N ARG A 54 -8.68 9.36 -15.09
CA ARG A 54 -7.74 8.60 -15.93
C ARG A 54 -6.86 7.64 -15.12
N HIS A 55 -6.24 8.14 -14.05
CA HIS A 55 -5.34 7.35 -13.20
C HIS A 55 -6.08 6.24 -12.42
N MET A 56 -7.37 6.42 -12.11
CA MET A 56 -8.19 5.41 -11.42
C MET A 56 -8.46 4.20 -12.31
N ARG A 57 -8.58 4.41 -13.62
CA ARG A 57 -8.77 3.30 -14.59
C ARG A 57 -7.56 2.37 -14.63
N GLU A 58 -6.37 2.87 -14.34
CA GLU A 58 -5.17 2.03 -14.20
C GLU A 58 -5.30 1.11 -12.99
N TRP A 59 -5.87 1.60 -11.88
CA TRP A 59 -6.14 0.78 -10.71
C TRP A 59 -7.15 -0.31 -11.01
N HIS A 60 -8.21 0.01 -11.75
CA HIS A 60 -9.24 -0.95 -12.13
C HIS A 60 -8.65 -2.14 -12.89
N LYS A 61 -7.69 -1.89 -13.80
CA LYS A 61 -6.99 -2.96 -14.55
C LYS A 61 -6.17 -3.89 -13.67
N VAL A 62 -5.73 -3.43 -12.50
CA VAL A 62 -4.92 -4.26 -11.61
C VAL A 62 -5.77 -4.92 -10.53
N PHE A 63 -6.81 -4.25 -10.05
CA PHE A 63 -7.76 -4.85 -9.13
C PHE A 63 -8.58 -5.95 -9.83
N LEU A 64 -9.03 -5.72 -11.06
CA LEU A 64 -9.78 -6.68 -11.86
C LEU A 64 -8.83 -7.46 -12.76
N THR A 65 -8.41 -8.63 -12.31
CA THR A 65 -7.47 -9.51 -13.02
C THR A 65 -8.15 -10.34 -14.10
N GLY A 66 -9.49 -10.45 -14.05
CA GLY A 66 -10.26 -11.36 -14.90
C GLY A 66 -10.11 -12.84 -14.52
N GLN A 67 -9.42 -13.14 -13.43
CA GLN A 67 -9.24 -14.50 -12.92
C GLN A 67 -10.23 -14.75 -11.79
N SER A 68 -10.83 -15.94 -11.77
CA SER A 68 -11.76 -16.37 -10.73
C SER A 68 -11.28 -17.67 -10.09
N ASN A 69 -11.66 -17.88 -8.83
CA ASN A 69 -11.47 -19.14 -8.11
C ASN A 69 -12.69 -19.42 -7.20
N ASP A 70 -12.53 -20.34 -6.26
CA ASP A 70 -13.61 -20.73 -5.34
C ASP A 70 -14.08 -19.58 -4.45
N HIS A 71 -13.20 -18.64 -4.13
CA HIS A 71 -13.46 -17.56 -3.18
C HIS A 71 -13.69 -16.19 -3.83
N LEU A 72 -13.12 -15.96 -5.00
CA LEU A 72 -13.02 -14.65 -5.64
C LEU A 72 -13.47 -14.70 -7.09
N LEU A 73 -14.28 -13.73 -7.50
CA LEU A 73 -14.72 -13.53 -8.88
C LEU A 73 -14.00 -12.37 -9.54
N ASP A 74 -13.38 -12.63 -10.68
CA ASP A 74 -12.67 -11.69 -11.57
C ASP A 74 -11.52 -10.90 -10.92
N ILE A 75 -11.19 -11.23 -9.66
CA ILE A 75 -10.15 -10.58 -8.86
C ILE A 75 -9.19 -11.58 -8.21
N ALA A 76 -9.20 -12.85 -8.58
CA ALA A 76 -8.19 -13.80 -8.12
C ALA A 76 -6.80 -13.45 -8.68
N GLY A 77 -5.72 -13.86 -8.03
CA GLY A 77 -4.35 -13.60 -8.47
C GLY A 77 -3.47 -13.03 -7.36
N PRO A 78 -2.33 -12.40 -7.71
CA PRO A 78 -1.35 -11.97 -6.71
C PRO A 78 -1.88 -10.83 -5.84
N ASN A 79 -1.35 -10.76 -4.62
CA ASN A 79 -1.56 -9.62 -3.74
C ASN A 79 -1.13 -8.32 -4.43
N THR A 80 -1.83 -7.22 -4.18
CA THR A 80 -1.61 -5.96 -4.91
C THR A 80 -1.36 -4.82 -3.95
N CYS A 81 -0.29 -4.08 -4.21
CA CYS A 81 0.07 -2.87 -3.50
C CYS A 81 -0.12 -1.67 -4.42
N LEU A 82 -0.97 -0.73 -4.03
CA LEU A 82 -1.17 0.54 -4.73
C LEU A 82 -0.70 1.70 -3.85
N LEU A 83 0.42 2.31 -4.26
CA LEU A 83 0.89 3.58 -3.75
C LEU A 83 0.39 4.70 -4.65
N SER A 84 -0.41 5.60 -4.09
CA SER A 84 -1.00 6.72 -4.82
C SER A 84 -0.88 8.01 -4.00
N PRO A 85 -0.78 9.18 -4.64
CA PRO A 85 -0.64 10.44 -3.92
C PRO A 85 -1.76 10.67 -2.91
N ARG A 86 -1.46 11.42 -1.85
CA ARG A 86 -2.53 11.91 -0.96
C ARG A 86 -3.58 12.68 -1.74
N GLY A 87 -4.84 12.49 -1.36
CA GLY A 87 -5.97 13.12 -2.05
C GLY A 87 -6.35 12.51 -3.39
N SER A 88 -5.86 11.31 -3.74
CA SER A 88 -6.23 10.61 -4.98
C SER A 88 -7.60 9.92 -4.97
N ALA A 89 -8.35 10.01 -3.87
CA ALA A 89 -9.63 9.31 -3.66
C ALA A 89 -9.54 7.77 -3.68
N LYS A 90 -8.35 7.20 -3.43
CA LYS A 90 -8.10 5.74 -3.34
C LYS A 90 -9.12 4.96 -2.50
N SER A 91 -9.43 5.42 -1.28
CA SER A 91 -10.39 4.75 -0.38
C SER A 91 -11.83 4.79 -0.91
N THR A 92 -12.19 5.84 -1.66
CA THR A 92 -13.52 5.95 -2.27
C THR A 92 -13.68 4.93 -3.39
N VAL A 93 -12.68 4.83 -4.28
CA VAL A 93 -12.69 3.83 -5.36
C VAL A 93 -12.71 2.42 -4.80
N LEU A 94 -11.94 2.17 -3.74
CA LEU A 94 -11.94 0.89 -3.03
C LEU A 94 -13.33 0.56 -2.44
N GLY A 95 -13.99 1.51 -1.77
CA GLY A 95 -15.34 1.29 -1.23
C GLY A 95 -16.35 0.94 -2.33
N LEU A 96 -16.28 1.61 -3.48
CA LEU A 96 -17.08 1.29 -4.66
C LEU A 96 -16.76 -0.12 -5.20
N LEU A 97 -15.48 -0.49 -5.25
CA LEU A 97 -15.04 -1.81 -5.69
C LEU A 97 -15.62 -2.90 -4.78
N LEU A 98 -15.52 -2.73 -3.46
CA LEU A 98 -16.05 -3.69 -2.50
C LEU A 98 -17.57 -3.82 -2.61
N GLY A 99 -18.30 -2.71 -2.73
CA GLY A 99 -19.75 -2.75 -3.00
C GLY A 99 -20.07 -3.52 -4.29
N TRP A 100 -19.38 -3.21 -5.39
CA TRP A 100 -19.58 -3.90 -6.66
C TRP A 100 -19.29 -5.40 -6.58
N LEU A 101 -18.22 -5.79 -5.88
CA LEU A 101 -17.86 -7.20 -5.67
C LEU A 101 -18.90 -7.93 -4.82
N ILE A 102 -19.44 -7.31 -3.76
CA ILE A 102 -20.52 -7.90 -2.95
C ILE A 102 -21.73 -8.22 -3.84
N GLY A 103 -22.15 -7.26 -4.68
CA GLY A 103 -23.23 -7.44 -5.63
C GLY A 103 -22.98 -8.58 -6.62
N ARG A 104 -21.79 -8.62 -7.19
CA ARG A 104 -21.38 -9.67 -8.14
C ARG A 104 -21.32 -11.05 -7.52
N HIS A 105 -20.75 -11.19 -6.32
CA HIS A 105 -20.66 -12.47 -5.64
C HIS A 105 -22.04 -12.97 -5.21
N ALA A 106 -22.92 -12.07 -4.75
CA ALA A 106 -24.30 -12.43 -4.45
C ALA A 106 -25.05 -12.93 -5.69
N LEU A 107 -24.88 -12.31 -6.86
CA LEU A 107 -25.51 -12.77 -8.12
C LEU A 107 -25.03 -14.17 -8.53
N GLU A 108 -23.76 -14.50 -8.32
CA GLU A 108 -23.19 -15.83 -8.60
C GLU A 108 -23.36 -16.81 -7.42
N LYS A 109 -24.13 -16.43 -6.39
CA LYS A 109 -24.38 -17.22 -5.18
C LYS A 109 -23.12 -17.66 -4.42
N LYS A 110 -22.07 -16.84 -4.46
CA LYS A 110 -20.79 -17.09 -3.78
C LYS A 110 -20.66 -16.27 -2.50
N LEU A 111 -20.18 -16.92 -1.44
CA LEU A 111 -19.86 -16.26 -0.17
C LEU A 111 -18.56 -15.45 -0.29
N LEU A 112 -18.68 -14.12 -0.26
CA LEU A 112 -17.55 -13.20 -0.20
C LEU A 112 -17.34 -12.68 1.23
N ARG A 113 -16.17 -13.00 1.81
CA ARG A 113 -15.74 -12.53 3.14
C ARG A 113 -14.61 -11.51 3.01
N ILE A 114 -14.88 -10.26 3.41
CA ILE A 114 -13.93 -9.15 3.30
C ILE A 114 -13.43 -8.74 4.69
N LEU A 115 -12.11 -8.79 4.91
CA LEU A 115 -11.47 -8.16 6.07
C LEU A 115 -10.95 -6.79 5.67
N TYR A 116 -11.52 -5.73 6.26
CA TYR A 116 -11.10 -4.35 6.05
C TYR A 116 -10.16 -3.93 7.18
N VAL A 117 -8.89 -3.74 6.84
CA VAL A 117 -7.83 -3.39 7.77
C VAL A 117 -7.40 -1.94 7.55
N SER A 118 -7.38 -1.16 8.63
CA SER A 118 -6.78 0.19 8.66
C SER A 118 -5.76 0.30 9.80
N TYR A 119 -5.12 1.45 9.98
CA TYR A 119 -4.22 1.64 11.13
C TYR A 119 -4.92 1.42 12.48
N ASN A 120 -6.22 1.73 12.58
CA ASN A 120 -7.08 1.41 13.70
C ASN A 120 -8.48 0.98 13.22
N VAL A 121 -9.26 0.37 14.14
CA VAL A 121 -10.60 -0.14 13.83
C VAL A 121 -11.61 0.98 13.55
N ASP A 122 -11.50 2.13 14.22
CA ASP A 122 -12.47 3.24 14.06
C ASP A 122 -12.46 3.81 12.64
N VAL A 123 -11.27 3.95 12.03
CA VAL A 123 -11.16 4.38 10.64
C VAL A 123 -11.73 3.35 9.68
N ALA A 124 -11.50 2.06 9.93
CA ALA A 124 -12.10 0.99 9.15
C ALA A 124 -13.65 0.98 9.27
N ARG A 125 -14.20 1.22 10.47
CA ARG A 125 -15.67 1.31 10.69
C ARG A 125 -16.31 2.39 9.83
N ASN A 126 -15.70 3.57 9.75
CA ASN A 126 -16.21 4.66 8.91
C ASN A 126 -16.27 4.28 7.42
N LYS A 127 -15.27 3.54 6.91
CA LYS A 127 -15.26 3.05 5.52
C LYS A 127 -16.29 1.96 5.31
N SER A 128 -16.43 1.05 6.28
CA SER A 128 -17.44 0.00 6.28
C SER A 128 -18.87 0.56 6.27
N ALA A 129 -19.15 1.60 7.07
CA ALA A 129 -20.42 2.32 7.05
C ALA A 129 -20.71 2.95 5.67
N ALA A 130 -19.69 3.49 4.99
CA ALA A 130 -19.84 4.03 3.65
C ALA A 130 -20.21 2.94 2.61
N ILE A 131 -19.58 1.75 2.69
CA ILE A 131 -19.92 0.60 1.83
C ILE A 131 -21.35 0.12 2.13
N LYS A 132 -21.72 0.07 3.41
CA LYS A 132 -23.06 -0.29 3.85
C LYS A 132 -24.13 0.67 3.30
N ASN A 133 -23.87 1.97 3.35
CA ASN A 133 -24.75 2.98 2.78
C ASN A 133 -24.85 2.86 1.26
N LEU A 134 -23.73 2.56 0.58
CA LEU A 134 -23.71 2.33 -0.87
C LEU A 134 -24.63 1.17 -1.25
N ILE A 135 -24.54 0.02 -0.58
CA ILE A 135 -25.37 -1.15 -0.93
C ILE A 135 -26.87 -0.94 -0.64
N CYS A 136 -27.22 0.01 0.23
CA CYS A 136 -28.60 0.38 0.53
C CYS A 136 -29.17 1.46 -0.41
N SER A 137 -28.35 2.06 -1.28
CA SER A 137 -28.80 3.08 -2.23
C SER A 137 -29.74 2.50 -3.29
N LYS A 138 -30.66 3.33 -3.80
CA LYS A 138 -31.65 2.88 -4.80
C LYS A 138 -30.97 2.48 -6.10
N GLU A 139 -29.97 3.25 -6.51
CA GLU A 139 -29.17 3.04 -7.71
C GLU A 139 -28.40 1.72 -7.63
N TYR A 140 -27.84 1.39 -6.45
CA TYR A 140 -27.21 0.10 -6.24
C TYR A 140 -28.23 -1.06 -6.28
N GLN A 141 -29.39 -0.89 -5.63
CA GLN A 141 -30.44 -1.90 -5.57
C GLN A 141 -31.06 -2.19 -6.95
N GLU A 142 -31.09 -1.22 -7.85
CA GLU A 142 -31.47 -1.43 -9.25
C GLU A 142 -30.49 -2.37 -9.97
N ILE A 143 -29.20 -2.23 -9.68
CA ILE A 143 -28.15 -3.05 -10.29
C ILE A 143 -28.09 -4.44 -9.63
N PHE A 144 -28.18 -4.52 -8.30
CA PHE A 144 -28.04 -5.74 -7.50
C PHE A 144 -29.24 -5.95 -6.56
N PRO A 145 -30.44 -6.24 -7.09
CA PRO A 145 -31.67 -6.37 -6.28
C PRO A 145 -31.67 -7.56 -5.34
N CYS A 146 -30.74 -8.51 -5.50
CA CYS A 146 -30.56 -9.67 -4.63
C CYS A 146 -29.76 -9.36 -3.36
N VAL A 147 -29.16 -8.16 -3.25
CA VAL A 147 -28.37 -7.77 -2.09
C VAL A 147 -29.22 -6.98 -1.11
N ARG A 148 -29.35 -7.45 0.12
CA ARG A 148 -29.98 -6.72 1.22
C ARG A 148 -29.14 -6.86 2.46
N LEU A 149 -29.17 -5.91 3.38
CA LEU A 149 -28.57 -6.10 4.70
C LEU A 149 -29.30 -7.16 5.54
N SER A 150 -28.51 -7.99 6.22
CA SER A 150 -29.01 -8.90 7.26
C SER A 150 -29.61 -8.11 8.42
N LYS A 151 -30.60 -8.69 9.10
CA LYS A 151 -31.16 -8.14 10.35
C LYS A 151 -30.39 -8.56 11.59
N MET A 152 -29.56 -9.60 11.50
CA MET A 152 -28.92 -10.24 12.67
C MET A 152 -27.54 -9.63 12.97
N ARG A 153 -26.79 -9.23 11.94
CA ARG A 153 -25.40 -8.76 12.05
C ARG A 153 -25.26 -7.45 11.27
N THR A 154 -25.42 -6.33 11.98
CA THR A 154 -25.62 -4.99 11.38
C THR A 154 -24.61 -3.93 11.83
N SER A 155 -23.70 -4.24 12.75
CA SER A 155 -22.72 -3.27 13.26
C SER A 155 -21.79 -2.76 12.16
N ASP A 156 -21.24 -1.55 12.29
CA ASP A 156 -20.28 -1.02 11.31
C ASP A 156 -18.94 -1.76 11.32
N GLU A 157 -18.61 -2.41 12.43
CA GLU A 157 -17.42 -3.25 12.55
C GLU A 157 -17.59 -4.62 11.91
N LEU A 158 -18.77 -5.22 12.04
CA LEU A 158 -19.06 -6.55 11.54
C LEU A 158 -20.51 -6.63 11.07
N TRP A 159 -20.71 -6.82 9.78
CA TRP A 159 -22.04 -6.95 9.17
C TRP A 159 -22.09 -7.98 8.04
N SER A 160 -23.31 -8.33 7.65
CA SER A 160 -23.57 -9.30 6.59
C SER A 160 -24.74 -8.86 5.72
N ILE A 161 -24.73 -9.31 4.46
CA ILE A 161 -25.93 -9.32 3.64
C ILE A 161 -26.87 -10.45 4.09
N ASP A 162 -28.12 -10.36 3.70
CA ASP A 162 -29.15 -11.37 3.91
C ASP A 162 -28.91 -12.53 2.92
N TRP A 163 -28.22 -13.58 3.40
CA TRP A 163 -27.80 -14.72 2.59
C TRP A 163 -28.98 -15.56 2.10
N ASP A 164 -30.04 -15.69 2.90
CA ASP A 164 -31.25 -16.39 2.51
C ASP A 164 -31.95 -15.66 1.36
N PHE A 165 -32.03 -14.33 1.45
CA PHE A 165 -32.58 -13.49 0.38
C PHE A 165 -31.71 -13.50 -0.90
N ALA A 166 -30.39 -13.56 -0.74
CA ALA A 166 -29.44 -13.68 -1.85
C ALA A 166 -29.29 -15.12 -2.39
N GLU A 167 -29.98 -16.10 -1.78
CA GLU A 167 -29.88 -17.53 -2.10
C GLU A 167 -28.43 -18.08 -2.04
N VAL A 168 -27.62 -17.59 -1.10
CA VAL A 168 -26.25 -18.06 -0.85
C VAL A 168 -26.26 -19.09 0.27
N ASP A 169 -25.75 -20.29 0.00
CA ASP A 169 -25.62 -21.33 1.03
C ASP A 169 -24.44 -21.01 1.97
N VAL A 170 -24.75 -20.83 3.25
CA VAL A 170 -23.78 -20.50 4.32
C VAL A 170 -23.82 -21.50 5.47
N ARG A 171 -24.46 -22.66 5.28
CA ARG A 171 -24.60 -23.67 6.35
C ARG A 171 -23.22 -24.20 6.77
N GLY A 172 -22.93 -24.09 8.07
CA GLY A 172 -21.65 -24.52 8.66
C GLY A 172 -20.51 -23.51 8.53
N GLU A 173 -20.76 -22.33 7.95
CA GLU A 173 -19.76 -21.27 7.80
C GLU A 173 -19.93 -20.16 8.86
N ASP A 174 -18.83 -19.60 9.40
CA ASP A 174 -18.89 -18.28 10.07
C ASP A 174 -18.98 -17.20 8.99
N ALA A 175 -20.18 -17.02 8.45
CA ALA A 175 -20.44 -16.11 7.36
C ALA A 175 -20.46 -14.64 7.83
N PHE A 176 -19.77 -13.79 7.07
CA PHE A 176 -19.86 -12.34 7.16
C PHE A 176 -19.56 -11.73 5.80
N THR A 177 -19.99 -10.48 5.59
CA THR A 177 -19.66 -9.76 4.35
C THR A 177 -18.45 -8.87 4.57
N VAL A 178 -18.47 -8.02 5.60
CA VAL A 178 -17.35 -7.15 5.98
C VAL A 178 -17.08 -7.28 7.47
N ALA A 179 -15.80 -7.45 7.82
CA ALA A 179 -15.28 -7.35 9.18
C ALA A 179 -14.17 -6.29 9.20
N CYS A 180 -14.16 -5.42 10.20
CA CYS A 180 -13.16 -4.37 10.36
C CYS A 180 -12.09 -4.77 11.37
N ALA A 181 -10.85 -4.36 11.11
CA ALA A 181 -9.71 -4.60 11.95
C ALA A 181 -8.73 -3.41 11.94
N GLY A 182 -7.97 -3.29 13.03
CA GLY A 182 -6.82 -2.38 13.10
C GLY A 182 -5.51 -3.15 13.00
N LEU A 183 -4.49 -2.57 12.36
CA LEU A 183 -3.13 -3.12 12.30
C LEU A 183 -2.43 -3.24 13.67
N LYS A 184 -2.96 -2.59 14.69
CA LYS A 184 -2.50 -2.72 16.09
C LYS A 184 -3.55 -3.35 17.02
N GLY A 185 -4.71 -3.70 16.48
CA GLY A 185 -5.81 -4.26 17.25
C GLY A 185 -5.75 -5.78 17.29
N THR A 186 -6.46 -6.37 18.26
CA THR A 186 -6.74 -7.80 18.25
C THR A 186 -7.69 -8.12 17.09
N ILE A 187 -7.23 -8.92 16.15
CA ILE A 187 -8.08 -9.43 15.07
C ILE A 187 -8.71 -10.73 15.57
N THR A 188 -10.03 -10.74 15.66
CA THR A 188 -10.78 -11.98 15.91
C THR A 188 -10.68 -12.89 14.69
N SER A 189 -10.69 -14.22 14.87
CA SER A 189 -10.42 -15.24 13.84
C SER A 189 -11.45 -15.24 12.68
N LYS A 190 -11.42 -14.22 11.83
CA LYS A 190 -12.34 -14.01 10.70
C LYS A 190 -11.66 -14.44 9.41
N ARG A 191 -11.77 -15.73 9.11
CA ARG A 191 -11.22 -16.30 7.88
C ARG A 191 -11.82 -15.59 6.66
N SER A 192 -10.97 -15.07 5.77
CA SER A 192 -11.35 -14.08 4.77
C SER A 192 -10.88 -14.43 3.36
N SER A 193 -11.76 -14.16 2.39
CA SER A 193 -11.51 -14.36 0.95
C SER A 193 -10.74 -13.18 0.35
N LEU A 194 -11.04 -11.97 0.83
CA LEU A 194 -10.41 -10.74 0.40
C LEU A 194 -9.96 -9.96 1.63
N ILE A 195 -8.69 -9.59 1.69
CA ILE A 195 -8.18 -8.66 2.70
C ILE A 195 -7.88 -7.34 2.01
N VAL A 196 -8.32 -6.25 2.62
CA VAL A 196 -8.04 -4.92 2.14
C VAL A 196 -7.34 -4.14 3.22
N VAL A 197 -6.21 -3.52 2.89
CA VAL A 197 -5.49 -2.62 3.77
C VAL A 197 -5.62 -1.22 3.22
N ASP A 198 -6.30 -0.33 3.94
CA ASP A 198 -6.50 1.06 3.52
C ASP A 198 -6.12 2.01 4.66
N ASP A 199 -5.33 3.03 4.33
CA ASP A 199 -4.76 3.97 5.30
C ASP A 199 -4.08 3.24 6.48
N ALA A 200 -3.15 2.34 6.16
CA ALA A 200 -2.37 1.53 7.10
C ALA A 200 -1.53 2.35 8.09
N ILE A 201 -1.17 3.59 7.73
CA ILE A 201 -0.25 4.46 8.46
C ILE A 201 -0.99 5.72 8.89
N LYS A 202 -0.98 6.01 10.19
CA LYS A 202 -1.63 7.20 10.76
C LYS A 202 -0.88 8.48 10.38
N SER A 203 0.43 8.51 10.63
CA SER A 203 1.30 9.66 10.36
C SER A 203 2.78 9.26 10.35
N ALA A 204 3.63 10.09 9.75
CA ALA A 204 5.09 9.90 9.77
C ALA A 204 5.63 9.81 11.20
N ALA A 205 5.19 10.70 12.09
CA ALA A 205 5.60 10.69 13.51
C ALA A 205 5.25 9.36 14.21
N SER A 206 4.10 8.76 13.91
CA SER A 206 3.70 7.49 14.54
C SER A 206 4.61 6.33 14.14
N ILE A 207 5.09 6.31 12.90
CA ILE A 207 5.94 5.24 12.39
C ILE A 207 7.42 5.60 12.43
N ALA A 208 7.80 6.75 12.98
CA ALA A 208 9.19 7.07 13.26
C ALA A 208 9.78 6.09 14.30
N ASN A 209 8.96 5.64 15.25
CA ASN A 209 9.33 4.61 16.21
C ASN A 209 9.45 3.22 15.51
N PRO A 210 10.65 2.60 15.50
CA PRO A 210 10.85 1.29 14.88
C PRO A 210 10.05 0.15 15.52
N ASP A 211 9.73 0.22 16.80
CA ASP A 211 8.95 -0.81 17.49
C ASP A 211 7.51 -0.84 16.99
N ILE A 212 6.96 0.34 16.68
CA ILE A 212 5.64 0.45 16.06
C ILE A 212 5.62 -0.18 14.67
N ARG A 213 6.70 -0.02 13.89
CA ARG A 213 6.81 -0.64 12.57
C ARG A 213 6.90 -2.17 12.68
N ARG A 214 7.76 -2.67 13.58
CA ARG A 214 7.91 -4.11 13.88
C ARG A 214 6.62 -4.73 14.38
N GLU A 215 5.86 -4.04 15.24
CA GLU A 215 4.54 -4.48 15.71
C GLU A 215 3.56 -4.62 14.53
N MET A 216 3.50 -3.62 13.64
CA MET A 216 2.62 -3.65 12.46
C MET A 216 2.97 -4.81 11.50
N GLU A 217 4.26 -5.06 11.28
CA GLU A 217 4.75 -6.17 10.46
C GLU A 217 4.45 -7.54 11.07
N THR A 218 4.64 -7.65 12.38
CA THR A 218 4.34 -8.86 13.16
C THR A 218 2.86 -9.16 13.10
N ASN A 219 2.01 -8.16 13.32
CA ASN A 219 0.56 -8.35 13.26
C ASN A 219 0.08 -8.71 11.85
N TRP A 220 0.68 -8.12 10.81
CA TRP A 220 0.40 -8.55 9.43
C TRP A 220 0.72 -10.04 9.23
N THR A 221 1.93 -10.45 9.59
CA THR A 221 2.46 -11.78 9.27
C THR A 221 1.85 -12.87 10.13
N ASN A 222 1.69 -12.63 11.43
CA ASN A 222 1.31 -13.66 12.40
C ASN A 222 -0.19 -13.65 12.73
N VAL A 223 -0.92 -12.59 12.36
CA VAL A 223 -2.34 -12.46 12.69
C VAL A 223 -3.20 -12.29 11.44
N ILE A 224 -2.90 -11.34 10.56
CA ILE A 224 -3.72 -11.07 9.37
C ILE A 224 -3.57 -12.18 8.32
N VAL A 225 -2.34 -12.50 7.91
CA VAL A 225 -2.09 -13.51 6.87
C VAL A 225 -2.70 -14.88 7.20
N PRO A 226 -2.62 -15.40 8.45
CA PRO A 226 -3.29 -16.64 8.83
C PRO A 226 -4.82 -16.63 8.74
N THR A 227 -5.46 -15.46 8.62
CA THR A 227 -6.90 -15.39 8.33
C THR A 227 -7.23 -15.64 6.87
N MET A 228 -6.26 -15.58 5.95
CA MET A 228 -6.50 -15.75 4.52
C MET A 228 -6.81 -17.20 4.17
N PHE A 229 -7.84 -17.41 3.34
CA PHE A 229 -8.03 -18.71 2.68
C PHE A 229 -6.96 -18.97 1.62
N GLN A 230 -6.74 -20.25 1.28
CA GLN A 230 -5.96 -20.59 0.11
C GLN A 230 -6.67 -20.04 -1.14
N GLY A 231 -5.97 -19.26 -1.96
CA GLY A 231 -6.58 -18.55 -3.10
C GLY A 231 -7.26 -17.23 -2.73
N ALA A 232 -7.24 -16.81 -1.46
CA ALA A 232 -7.58 -15.45 -1.08
C ALA A 232 -6.56 -14.44 -1.64
N ARG A 233 -6.95 -13.16 -1.66
CA ARG A 233 -6.11 -12.07 -2.14
C ARG A 233 -6.08 -10.92 -1.14
N ALA A 234 -4.95 -10.24 -1.04
CA ALA A 234 -4.81 -8.99 -0.31
C ALA A 234 -4.62 -7.80 -1.27
N ILE A 235 -5.29 -6.69 -0.99
CA ILE A 235 -5.12 -5.41 -1.69
C ILE A 235 -4.73 -4.34 -0.66
N ALA A 236 -3.50 -3.85 -0.72
CA ALA A 236 -3.00 -2.79 0.15
C ALA A 236 -2.95 -1.47 -0.62
N LEU A 237 -3.55 -0.42 -0.08
CA LEU A 237 -3.60 0.91 -0.65
C LEU A 237 -3.05 1.91 0.35
N GLY A 238 -2.24 2.83 -0.14
CA GLY A 238 -1.62 3.79 0.75
C GLY A 238 -0.84 4.87 0.04
N THR A 239 -0.12 5.57 0.89
CA THR A 239 0.84 6.59 0.53
C THR A 239 2.04 6.41 1.45
N ARG A 240 3.26 6.63 0.94
CA ARG A 240 4.48 6.49 1.75
C ARG A 240 4.57 7.58 2.80
N PHE A 241 5.09 7.22 3.97
CA PHE A 241 5.40 8.16 5.06
C PHE A 241 6.81 8.01 5.60
N HIS A 242 7.49 6.90 5.28
CA HIS A 242 8.84 6.61 5.75
C HIS A 242 9.55 5.68 4.76
N PHE A 243 10.89 5.67 4.76
CA PHE A 243 11.66 4.78 3.88
C PHE A 243 11.45 3.31 4.24
N ASP A 244 11.27 3.05 5.54
CA ASP A 244 11.10 1.73 6.16
C ASP A 244 9.65 1.45 6.61
N ASP A 245 8.65 1.97 5.89
CA ASP A 245 7.24 1.69 6.20
C ASP A 245 6.76 0.32 5.65
N LEU A 246 5.53 -0.11 6.01
CA LEU A 246 4.95 -1.38 5.55
C LEU A 246 4.97 -1.57 4.02
N PHE A 247 4.90 -0.47 3.26
CA PHE A 247 4.93 -0.52 1.80
C PHE A 247 6.34 -0.76 1.26
N ALA A 248 7.37 -0.53 2.07
CA ALA A 248 8.76 -0.83 1.78
C ALA A 248 9.21 -2.22 2.29
N THR A 249 8.54 -2.77 3.30
CA THR A 249 8.99 -4.00 3.98
C THR A 249 8.09 -5.21 3.71
N ILE A 250 6.77 -5.05 3.73
CA ILE A 250 5.78 -6.14 3.59
C ILE A 250 5.19 -6.17 2.18
N PHE A 251 4.69 -5.03 1.70
CA PHE A 251 3.91 -4.96 0.46
C PHE A 251 4.80 -4.73 -0.77
N THR A 252 5.79 -5.61 -0.96
CA THR A 252 6.84 -5.46 -1.98
C THR A 252 6.83 -6.57 -3.01
N GLU A 253 7.38 -6.27 -4.20
CA GLU A 253 7.55 -7.26 -5.27
C GLU A 253 8.43 -8.44 -4.84
N LYS A 254 9.42 -8.19 -3.98
CA LYS A 254 10.26 -9.26 -3.38
C LYS A 254 9.44 -10.27 -2.57
N LYS A 255 8.29 -9.86 -2.02
CA LYS A 255 7.34 -10.72 -1.30
C LYS A 255 6.18 -11.19 -2.18
N GLY A 256 6.31 -11.09 -3.50
CA GLY A 256 5.33 -11.57 -4.47
C GLY A 256 4.13 -10.64 -4.68
N TRP A 257 4.21 -9.38 -4.22
CA TRP A 257 3.16 -8.40 -4.47
C TRP A 257 3.31 -7.79 -5.86
N LYS A 258 2.18 -7.52 -6.52
CA LYS A 258 2.14 -6.64 -7.67
C LYS A 258 2.05 -5.19 -7.19
N CYS A 259 3.13 -4.42 -7.34
CA CYS A 259 3.22 -3.05 -6.86
C CYS A 259 2.92 -2.05 -7.99
N ILE A 260 2.11 -1.05 -7.71
CA ILE A 260 1.88 0.11 -8.57
C ILE A 260 2.20 1.34 -7.76
N THR A 261 3.04 2.20 -8.30
CA THR A 261 3.39 3.48 -7.68
C THR A 261 3.02 4.61 -8.62
N GLN A 262 2.24 5.55 -8.11
CA GLN A 262 1.87 6.77 -8.83
C GLN A 262 2.43 8.00 -8.13
N SER A 263 2.92 8.93 -8.91
CA SER A 263 3.43 10.23 -8.47
C SER A 263 2.44 11.33 -8.85
N ALA A 264 2.34 12.37 -8.03
CA ALA A 264 1.42 13.48 -8.27
C ALA A 264 1.88 14.40 -9.39
N LEU A 265 3.20 14.45 -9.61
CA LEU A 265 3.86 15.37 -10.52
C LEU A 265 4.80 14.58 -11.44
N HIS A 266 4.72 14.86 -12.73
CA HIS A 266 5.59 14.33 -13.78
C HIS A 266 6.19 15.50 -14.57
N TYR A 267 7.30 15.27 -15.25
CA TYR A 267 7.91 16.25 -16.15
C TYR A 267 7.86 15.70 -17.57
N ASP A 268 7.50 16.52 -18.54
CA ASP A 268 7.61 16.14 -19.95
C ASP A 268 9.03 16.34 -20.47
N ASP A 269 9.24 16.01 -21.75
CA ASP A 269 10.56 16.09 -22.41
C ASP A 269 11.13 17.52 -22.40
N ASP A 270 10.27 18.54 -22.33
CA ASP A 270 10.64 19.95 -22.22
C ASP A 270 10.87 20.40 -20.76
N GLY A 271 10.82 19.48 -19.79
CA GLY A 271 10.97 19.76 -18.37
C GLY A 271 9.76 20.48 -17.73
N ARG A 272 8.59 20.47 -18.37
CA ARG A 272 7.40 21.15 -17.85
C ARG A 272 6.64 20.25 -16.87
N PRO A 273 6.28 20.76 -15.68
CA PRO A 273 5.57 19.98 -14.67
C PRO A 273 4.11 19.72 -15.08
N LYS A 274 3.71 18.46 -15.03
CA LYS A 274 2.36 17.95 -15.32
C LYS A 274 1.79 17.24 -14.10
N SER A 275 0.57 17.62 -13.71
CA SER A 275 -0.18 16.95 -12.66
C SER A 275 -0.78 15.63 -13.17
N TYR A 276 -0.78 14.60 -12.32
CA TYR A 276 -1.46 13.33 -12.57
C TYR A 276 -2.99 13.46 -12.61
N TRP A 277 -3.54 14.49 -11.97
CA TRP A 277 -4.97 14.75 -11.89
C TRP A 277 -5.27 16.26 -11.94
N PRO A 278 -5.12 16.89 -13.12
CA PRO A 278 -5.20 18.35 -13.29
C PRO A 278 -6.53 18.96 -12.83
N GLU A 279 -7.63 18.21 -12.96
CA GLU A 279 -8.98 18.67 -12.60
C GLU A 279 -9.15 18.89 -11.09
N MET A 280 -8.40 18.16 -10.26
CA MET A 280 -8.41 18.32 -8.80
C MET A 280 -7.19 19.06 -8.27
N TRP A 281 -6.02 18.81 -8.88
CA TRP A 281 -4.73 19.29 -8.41
C TRP A 281 -3.98 19.93 -9.56
N SER A 282 -3.90 21.26 -9.60
CA SER A 282 -3.11 21.95 -10.62
C SER A 282 -1.60 21.73 -10.40
N ALA A 283 -0.81 21.71 -11.48
CA ALA A 283 0.65 21.61 -11.37
C ALA A 283 1.24 22.76 -10.52
N LYS A 284 0.70 23.98 -10.66
CA LYS A 284 1.08 25.14 -9.83
C LYS A 284 0.87 24.90 -8.34
N TYR A 285 -0.25 24.30 -7.97
CA TYR A 285 -0.54 23.95 -6.57
C TYR A 285 0.42 22.89 -6.03
N LEU A 286 0.69 21.84 -6.82
CA LEU A 286 1.62 20.78 -6.43
C LEU A 286 3.05 21.30 -6.26
N LEU A 287 3.52 22.19 -7.14
CA LEU A 287 4.83 22.84 -7.01
C LEU A 287 4.92 23.70 -5.75
N LYS A 288 3.84 24.39 -5.37
CA LYS A 288 3.79 25.13 -4.12
C LYS A 288 3.95 24.20 -2.92
N LEU A 289 3.19 23.10 -2.87
CA LEU A 289 3.32 22.08 -1.81
C LEU A 289 4.73 21.48 -1.75
N GLN A 290 5.36 21.25 -2.90
CA GLN A 290 6.74 20.77 -2.97
C GLN A 290 7.73 21.79 -2.39
N GLY A 291 7.49 23.09 -2.62
CA GLY A 291 8.29 24.17 -2.04
C GLY A 291 8.16 24.27 -0.52
N ASP A 292 6.97 24.03 0.01
CA ASP A 292 6.67 24.14 1.45
C ASP A 292 7.35 23.02 2.28
N ASP A 293 7.31 21.77 1.81
CA ASP A 293 8.00 20.64 2.45
C ASP A 293 8.39 19.58 1.41
N ARG A 294 9.65 19.62 0.96
CA ARG A 294 10.18 18.70 -0.06
C ARG A 294 10.17 17.24 0.40
N VAL A 295 10.44 16.97 1.68
CA VAL A 295 10.57 15.61 2.20
C VAL A 295 9.19 14.97 2.29
N ALA A 296 8.24 15.67 2.93
CA ALA A 296 6.86 15.19 2.98
C ALA A 296 6.27 15.10 1.57
N PHE A 297 6.58 16.02 0.66
CA PHE A 297 6.10 15.95 -0.72
C PHE A 297 6.60 14.71 -1.46
N SER A 298 7.88 14.37 -1.34
CA SER A 298 8.42 13.17 -1.99
C SER A 298 7.78 11.88 -1.47
N TYR A 299 7.63 11.74 -0.16
CA TYR A 299 6.95 10.57 0.41
C TYR A 299 5.45 10.55 0.07
N GLN A 300 4.73 11.65 0.33
CA GLN A 300 3.28 11.66 0.32
C GLN A 300 2.64 11.94 -1.05
N TYR A 301 3.38 12.57 -1.96
CA TYR A 301 2.88 12.95 -3.28
C TYR A 301 3.66 12.28 -4.41
N LEU A 302 4.96 12.04 -4.27
CA LEU A 302 5.72 11.28 -5.29
C LEU A 302 5.78 9.78 -5.00
N ASN A 303 5.48 9.36 -3.77
CA ASN A 303 5.68 7.98 -3.28
C ASN A 303 7.12 7.49 -3.44
N GLN A 304 8.08 8.41 -3.36
CA GLN A 304 9.51 8.13 -3.50
C GLN A 304 10.19 8.26 -2.14
N PRO A 305 10.99 7.25 -1.74
CA PRO A 305 11.80 7.35 -0.54
C PRO A 305 12.84 8.45 -0.74
N VAL A 306 12.86 9.42 0.18
CA VAL A 306 13.91 10.43 0.23
C VAL A 306 15.06 9.83 1.02
N ARG A 307 16.28 9.92 0.46
CA ARG A 307 17.50 9.72 1.25
C ARG A 307 17.55 10.83 2.31
N SER A 308 17.08 10.52 3.51
CA SER A 308 17.33 11.36 4.68
C SER A 308 18.83 11.34 4.98
N LYS A 309 19.34 12.37 5.67
CA LYS A 309 20.70 12.31 6.27
C LYS A 309 20.84 11.15 7.26
N GLU A 310 19.73 10.55 7.66
CA GLU A 310 19.68 9.22 8.28
C GLU A 310 19.89 8.16 7.19
N LEU A 311 21.13 7.75 7.03
CA LEU A 311 21.58 6.79 6.02
C LEU A 311 20.74 5.49 6.04
N GLY A 312 20.41 5.00 4.84
CA GLY A 312 19.70 3.74 4.57
C GLY A 312 20.57 2.50 4.75
N ILE A 313 21.20 2.37 5.92
CA ILE A 313 21.91 1.18 6.38
C ILE A 313 21.31 0.85 7.74
N SER A 314 20.84 -0.39 7.92
CA SER A 314 20.23 -0.81 9.19
C SER A 314 21.25 -0.66 10.33
N PRO A 315 20.88 -0.07 11.49
CA PRO A 315 21.78 0.07 12.63
C PRO A 315 22.43 -1.25 13.09
N GLU A 316 21.78 -2.38 12.83
CA GLU A 316 22.29 -3.72 13.13
C GLU A 316 23.52 -4.13 12.31
N LEU A 317 23.78 -3.43 11.19
CA LEU A 317 24.98 -3.62 10.38
C LEU A 317 26.21 -2.95 11.00
N PHE A 318 26.04 -2.05 11.99
CA PHE A 318 27.13 -1.43 12.73
C PHE A 318 27.43 -2.24 14.00
N VAL A 319 28.36 -3.18 13.87
CA VAL A 319 28.83 -4.00 14.99
C VAL A 319 30.14 -3.42 15.52
N LYS A 320 30.19 -3.10 16.81
CA LYS A 320 31.46 -2.80 17.48
C LYS A 320 32.25 -4.10 17.59
N GLY A 321 33.48 -4.11 17.09
CA GLY A 321 34.35 -5.27 17.13
C GLY A 321 35.81 -4.86 17.22
N GLU A 322 36.68 -5.85 17.41
CA GLU A 322 38.12 -5.66 17.33
C GLU A 322 38.54 -5.42 15.88
N VAL A 323 39.52 -4.54 15.74
CA VAL A 323 40.08 -4.12 14.46
C VAL A 323 41.09 -5.19 14.02
N PRO A 324 41.01 -5.72 12.77
CA PRO A 324 41.97 -6.69 12.26
C PRO A 324 43.38 -6.11 12.11
N ASP A 325 44.40 -6.96 12.22
CA ASP A 325 45.80 -6.59 12.00
C ASP A 325 46.20 -6.56 10.51
N VAL A 326 45.40 -7.20 9.64
CA VAL A 326 45.67 -7.34 8.20
C VAL A 326 44.40 -7.05 7.40
N TYR A 327 44.56 -6.32 6.29
CA TYR A 327 43.47 -5.92 5.38
C TYR A 327 43.75 -6.38 3.96
N ASP A 328 42.70 -6.77 3.23
CA ASP A 328 42.77 -7.03 1.79
C ASP A 328 42.99 -5.72 1.03
N VAL A 329 42.31 -4.66 1.48
CA VAL A 329 42.33 -3.32 0.88
C VAL A 329 42.15 -2.30 1.98
N VAL A 330 42.95 -1.23 1.95
CA VAL A 330 42.74 -0.02 2.76
C VAL A 330 42.37 1.13 1.83
N GLY A 331 41.39 1.94 2.24
CA GLY A 331 41.06 3.14 1.51
C GLY A 331 40.42 4.23 2.35
N VAL A 332 40.40 5.43 1.77
CA VAL A 332 39.84 6.63 2.38
C VAL A 332 38.63 7.07 1.58
N GLY A 333 37.47 7.08 2.24
CA GLY A 333 36.29 7.78 1.74
C GLY A 333 36.39 9.27 2.08
N ILE A 334 36.11 10.14 1.09
CA ILE A 334 36.25 11.58 1.24
C ILE A 334 34.93 12.29 0.94
N ASP A 335 34.42 13.01 1.94
CA ASP A 335 33.33 13.97 1.82
C ASP A 335 33.91 15.39 1.98
N LEU A 336 33.96 16.15 0.89
CA LEU A 336 34.52 17.50 0.85
C LEU A 336 33.43 18.56 0.95
N SER A 337 33.61 19.53 1.84
CA SER A 337 32.77 20.73 1.82
C SER A 337 33.28 21.77 0.83
N ALA A 338 32.39 22.39 0.05
CA ALA A 338 32.73 23.32 -1.04
C ALA A 338 32.40 24.81 -0.75
N GLY A 339 31.90 25.15 0.43
CA GLY A 339 31.50 26.51 0.76
C GLY A 339 32.70 27.45 1.02
N MET A 340 32.49 28.77 0.91
CA MET A 340 33.51 29.80 1.14
C MET A 340 33.25 30.64 2.42
N THR A 341 32.52 30.13 3.40
CA THR A 341 32.13 30.90 4.61
C THR A 341 32.44 30.15 5.91
N GLU A 342 32.60 30.87 7.03
CA GLU A 342 32.88 30.27 8.35
C GLU A 342 31.77 29.34 8.90
N ARG A 343 30.61 29.26 8.22
CA ARG A 343 29.52 28.31 8.50
C ARG A 343 29.51 27.10 7.56
N ASN A 344 30.67 26.71 7.00
CA ASN A 344 30.76 25.57 6.10
C ASN A 344 30.38 24.24 6.78
N ASP A 345 29.84 23.32 5.96
CA ASP A 345 29.69 21.92 6.32
C ASP A 345 31.07 21.28 6.60
N TRP A 346 31.06 20.18 7.35
CA TRP A 346 32.28 19.46 7.70
C TRP A 346 32.89 18.82 6.45
N THR A 347 34.22 18.89 6.34
CA THR A 347 34.97 17.95 5.50
C THR A 347 35.32 16.74 6.36
N VAL A 348 35.12 15.53 5.83
CA VAL A 348 35.37 14.27 6.54
C VAL A 348 36.18 13.32 5.65
N PHE A 349 37.27 12.82 6.21
CA PHE A 349 38.05 11.70 5.69
C PHE A 349 37.79 10.49 6.58
N THR A 350 37.33 9.39 6.01
CA THR A 350 37.07 8.13 6.74
C THR A 350 38.00 7.05 6.22
N LEU A 351 38.89 6.56 7.07
CA LEU A 351 39.78 5.44 6.76
C LEU A 351 39.07 4.13 7.09
N ALA A 352 39.05 3.22 6.12
CA ALA A 352 38.45 1.91 6.29
C ALA A 352 39.30 0.82 5.65
N GLY A 353 39.35 -0.33 6.31
CA GLY A 353 39.98 -1.54 5.81
C GLY A 353 38.92 -2.61 5.51
N ARG A 354 39.08 -3.33 4.40
CA ARG A 354 38.23 -4.47 4.03
C ARG A 354 38.94 -5.78 4.37
N VAL A 355 38.19 -6.70 4.96
CA VAL A 355 38.58 -8.11 5.13
C VAL A 355 37.41 -8.97 4.68
N ASP A 356 37.61 -9.82 3.69
CA ASP A 356 36.58 -10.65 3.06
C ASP A 356 35.35 -9.84 2.59
N ASP A 357 34.21 -10.01 3.26
CA ASP A 357 32.93 -9.36 3.00
C ASP A 357 32.60 -8.23 4.00
N LYS A 358 33.54 -7.92 4.91
CA LYS A 358 33.36 -6.92 5.97
C LYS A 358 34.23 -5.69 5.75
N VAL A 359 33.69 -4.55 6.13
CA VAL A 359 34.38 -3.25 6.12
C VAL A 359 34.53 -2.78 7.56
N TYR A 360 35.77 -2.50 7.95
CA TYR A 360 36.14 -2.00 9.26
C TYR A 360 36.47 -0.53 9.12
N VAL A 361 35.65 0.33 9.74
CA VAL A 361 35.98 1.76 9.88
C VAL A 361 36.98 1.87 11.02
N ILE A 362 38.21 2.28 10.69
CA ILE A 362 39.35 2.24 11.60
C ILE A 362 39.71 3.62 12.15
N ASP A 363 39.59 4.66 11.33
CA ASP A 363 39.88 6.03 11.76
C ASP A 363 39.08 7.04 10.95
N TYR A 364 38.96 8.26 11.45
CA TYR A 364 38.40 9.37 10.71
C TYR A 364 39.04 10.69 11.14
N ARG A 365 39.15 11.61 10.16
CA ARG A 365 39.51 13.01 10.42
C ARG A 365 38.40 13.90 9.92
N ARG A 366 37.94 14.81 10.77
CA ARG A 366 36.93 15.82 10.41
C ARG A 366 37.43 17.21 10.70
N MET A 367 37.19 18.14 9.79
CA MET A 367 37.58 19.53 9.96
C MET A 367 36.62 20.50 9.30
N ARG A 368 36.71 21.76 9.69
CA ARG A 368 36.11 22.90 8.99
C ARG A 368 37.24 23.81 8.55
N SER A 369 37.48 23.86 7.24
CA SER A 369 38.44 24.79 6.64
C SER A 369 37.81 25.51 5.45
N MET A 370 38.23 26.76 5.24
CA MET A 370 37.85 27.55 4.07
C MET A 370 38.71 27.22 2.83
N GLY A 371 39.89 26.60 3.02
CA GLY A 371 40.85 26.31 1.96
C GLY A 371 40.93 24.82 1.62
N ASN A 372 41.46 24.50 0.43
CA ASN A 372 41.75 23.11 0.05
C ASN A 372 43.12 22.63 0.54
N ILE A 373 44.04 23.55 0.89
CA ILE A 373 45.38 23.20 1.37
C ILE A 373 45.27 22.47 2.71
N ASP A 374 44.59 23.05 3.70
CA ASP A 374 44.41 22.42 5.01
C ASP A 374 43.71 21.06 4.93
N LYS A 375 42.81 20.88 3.95
CA LYS A 375 42.12 19.60 3.70
C LYS A 375 43.09 18.54 3.18
N ILE A 376 43.96 18.92 2.24
CA ILE A 376 44.99 18.02 1.70
C ILE A 376 46.00 17.67 2.80
N GLU A 377 46.41 18.65 3.60
CA GLU A 377 47.33 18.44 4.72
C GLU A 377 46.72 17.47 5.75
N ALA A 378 45.47 17.67 6.16
CA ALA A 378 44.78 16.76 7.07
C ALA A 378 44.65 15.33 6.50
N LEU A 379 44.44 15.18 5.19
CA LEU A 379 44.44 13.86 4.54
C LEU A 379 45.84 13.23 4.59
N CYS A 380 46.89 13.99 4.27
CA CYS A 380 48.25 13.48 4.27
C CYS A 380 48.70 13.07 5.68
N GLU A 381 48.42 13.89 6.69
CA GLU A 381 48.70 13.56 8.09
C GLU A 381 47.99 12.28 8.54
N LEU A 382 46.70 12.10 8.21
CA LEU A 382 45.96 10.87 8.49
C LEU A 382 46.65 9.65 7.85
N LEU A 383 47.15 9.80 6.62
CA LEU A 383 47.85 8.71 5.93
C LEU A 383 49.25 8.45 6.53
N VAL A 384 49.95 9.47 7.01
CA VAL A 384 51.25 9.32 7.71
C VAL A 384 51.08 8.58 9.03
N GLU A 385 50.06 8.91 9.82
CA GLU A 385 49.75 8.23 11.10
C GLU A 385 49.53 6.73 10.93
N TRP A 386 49.03 6.31 9.76
CA TRP A 386 48.79 4.92 9.40
C TRP A 386 49.90 4.30 8.53
N ASN A 387 51.05 4.97 8.37
CA ASN A 387 52.18 4.53 7.54
C ASN A 387 51.82 4.27 6.05
N LEU A 388 50.77 4.95 5.56
CA LEU A 388 50.32 4.91 4.16
C LEU A 388 50.97 6.02 3.32
N LEU A 389 51.56 7.03 3.99
CA LEU A 389 52.49 8.00 3.43
C LEU A 389 53.71 8.14 4.36
N GLU A 390 54.80 8.60 3.80
CA GLU A 390 56.01 8.99 4.53
C GLU A 390 56.17 10.51 4.48
N VAL A 391 56.79 11.10 5.49
CA VAL A 391 57.12 12.53 5.54
C VAL A 391 58.60 12.69 5.89
N ASN A 392 59.32 13.56 5.17
CA ASN A 392 60.71 13.87 5.49
C ASN A 392 60.85 15.02 6.50
N ASP A 393 62.07 15.29 6.94
CA ASP A 393 62.38 16.38 7.90
C ASP A 393 62.05 17.78 7.36
N GLU A 394 61.83 17.92 6.05
CA GLU A 394 61.43 19.16 5.38
C GLU A 394 59.90 19.28 5.20
N GLY A 395 59.10 18.32 5.69
CA GLY A 395 57.64 18.33 5.61
C GLY A 395 57.07 17.90 4.26
N GLN A 396 57.87 17.26 3.40
CA GLN A 396 57.42 16.76 2.09
C GLN A 396 56.90 15.33 2.21
N TYR A 397 55.77 15.06 1.57
CA TYR A 397 55.11 13.75 1.59
C TYR A 397 55.57 12.84 0.44
N PHE A 398 55.81 11.58 0.74
CA PHE A 398 56.24 10.54 -0.20
C PHE A 398 55.33 9.31 -0.10
N ARG A 399 55.20 8.56 -1.20
CA ARG A 399 54.46 7.29 -1.20
C ARG A 399 55.17 6.26 -0.33
N SER A 400 54.43 5.51 0.48
CA SER A 400 54.95 4.31 1.14
C SER A 400 54.83 3.08 0.24
N MET A 401 55.28 1.92 0.73
CA MET A 401 55.11 0.63 0.05
C MET A 401 53.68 0.05 0.21
N SER A 402 52.87 0.65 1.08
CA SER A 402 51.51 0.20 1.37
C SER A 402 50.51 0.93 0.46
N PRO A 403 49.74 0.21 -0.38
CA PRO A 403 48.76 0.85 -1.25
C PRO A 403 47.55 1.34 -0.44
N VAL A 404 47.05 2.53 -0.79
CA VAL A 404 45.80 3.07 -0.28
C VAL A 404 44.93 3.55 -1.43
N ILE A 405 43.63 3.23 -1.39
CA ILE A 405 42.67 3.69 -2.39
C ILE A 405 42.00 4.97 -1.90
N ILE A 406 41.93 5.99 -2.75
CA ILE A 406 41.23 7.23 -2.45
C ILE A 406 39.90 7.24 -3.20
N TRP A 407 38.79 7.31 -2.46
CA TRP A 407 37.44 7.43 -2.99
C TRP A 407 36.89 8.83 -2.71
N PRO A 408 37.09 9.79 -3.62
CA PRO A 408 36.42 11.07 -3.54
C PRO A 408 34.95 10.90 -3.90
N GLU A 409 34.04 11.44 -3.08
CA GLU A 409 32.66 11.58 -3.51
C GLU A 409 32.61 12.56 -4.69
N VAL A 410 32.22 12.05 -5.87
CA VAL A 410 31.97 12.90 -7.03
C VAL A 410 30.62 13.58 -6.79
N VAL A 411 30.67 14.81 -6.30
CA VAL A 411 29.49 15.69 -6.29
C VAL A 411 29.16 15.99 -7.74
N ALA A 412 28.13 15.32 -8.27
CA ALA A 412 27.50 15.61 -9.56
C ALA A 412 26.44 16.71 -9.40
#